data_AF-A0A1H9W4C2-F1
#
_entry.id   AF-A0A1H9W4C2-F1
#
_cell.length_a   1.000
_cell.length_b   1.000
_cell.length_c   1.000
_cell.angle_alpha   90.00
_cell.angle_beta   90.00
_cell.angle_gamma   90.00
#
_symmetry.space_group_name_H-M   'P 1'
#
loop_
_entity.id
_entity.type
_entity.pdbx_description
1 polymer ?
#
loop_
_entity_poly.entity_id
_entity_poly.type
_entity_poly.pdbx_seq_one_letter_code
_entity_poly.pdbx_strand_id
1 'polypeptide(L)' 'MTALYDIITWTRENGEVMAESRLRMRTLPFTAREGLAFASIGPSTHASEELVVVMRKEASAVVGMPCPY' A
#
# COMPACT_ATOMS: atom_id res chain seq x y z
N MET A 1 -9.24 10.39 -6.03
CA MET A 1 -8.42 9.17 -6.16
C MET A 1 -7.64 9.02 -4.86
N THR A 2 -8.09 8.10 -4.02
CA THR A 2 -7.69 7.82 -2.63
C THR A 2 -6.95 6.47 -2.51
N ALA A 3 -6.52 5.90 -3.64
CA ALA A 3 -6.22 4.47 -3.75
C ALA A 3 -5.13 3.97 -2.78
N LEU A 4 -4.03 4.69 -2.58
CA LEU A 4 -2.96 4.20 -1.70
C LEU A 4 -3.37 4.14 -0.23
N TYR A 5 -4.06 5.17 0.26
CA TYR A 5 -4.53 5.20 1.64
C TYR A 5 -5.56 4.09 1.90
N ASP A 6 -6.48 3.89 0.95
CA ASP A 6 -7.48 2.83 1.02
C ASP A 6 -6.82 1.43 1.02
N ILE A 7 -5.80 1.20 0.18
CA ILE A 7 -5.02 -0.05 0.15
C ILE A 7 -4.33 -0.31 1.50
N ILE A 8 -3.70 0.70 2.11
CA ILE A 8 -3.02 0.54 3.39
C ILE A 8 -4.03 0.25 4.50
N THR A 9 -5.13 1.00 4.54
CA THR A 9 -6.20 0.82 5.53
C THR A 9 -6.80 -0.58 5.42
N TRP A 10 -7.12 -1.03 4.21
CA TRP A 10 -7.60 -2.38 3.94
C TRP A 10 -6.61 -3.45 4.40
N THR A 11 -5.30 -3.24 4.15
CA THR A 11 -4.26 -4.18 4.57
C THR A 11 -4.18 -4.29 6.09
N ARG A 12 -4.37 -3.19 6.83
CA ARG A 12 -4.42 -3.17 8.30
C ARG A 12 -5.64 -3.93 8.84
N GLU A 13 -6.78 -3.78 8.19
CA GLU A 13 -8.05 -4.36 8.64
C GLU A 13 -8.16 -5.86 8.34
N ASN A 14 -7.55 -6.34 7.25
CA ASN A 14 -7.70 -7.71 6.77
C ASN A 14 -6.45 -8.58 6.98
N GLY A 15 -5.29 -7.96 7.22
CA GLY A 15 -4.03 -8.66 7.40
C GLY A 15 -3.76 -9.08 8.84
N GLU A 16 -2.78 -9.97 9.00
CA GLU A 16 -2.17 -10.26 10.31
C GLU A 16 -1.48 -9.02 10.91
N VAL A 17 -1.14 -9.05 12.20
CA VAL A 17 -0.52 -7.93 12.95
C VAL A 17 0.68 -7.28 12.23
N MET A 18 1.43 -8.08 11.47
CA MET A 18 2.63 -7.63 10.75
C MET A 18 2.39 -7.28 9.28
N ALA A 19 1.15 -7.35 8.79
CA ALA A 19 0.80 -7.16 7.38
C ALA A 19 1.22 -5.78 6.86
N GLU A 20 0.89 -4.71 7.57
CA GLU A 20 1.30 -3.35 7.17
C GLU A 20 2.83 -3.23 7.09
N SER A 21 3.56 -3.78 8.08
CA SER A 21 5.02 -3.74 8.09
C SER A 21 5.61 -4.52 6.91
N ARG A 22 5.04 -5.67 6.56
CA ARG A 22 5.44 -6.46 5.38
C ARG A 22 5.14 -5.71 4.08
N LEU A 23 3.97 -5.07 3.98
CA LEU A 23 3.59 -4.26 2.82
C LEU A 23 4.60 -3.12 2.64
N ARG A 24 4.89 -2.36 3.72
CA ARG A 24 5.89 -1.29 3.72
C ARG A 24 7.24 -1.77 3.21
N MET A 25 7.74 -2.91 3.70
CA MET A 25 9.03 -3.44 3.27
C MET A 25 9.05 -3.83 1.78
N ARG A 26 7.95 -4.38 1.27
CA ARG A 26 7.80 -4.79 -0.13
C ARG A 26 7.64 -3.62 -1.08
N THR A 27 7.00 -2.53 -0.62
CA THR A 27 6.71 -1.36 -1.46
C THR A 27 7.68 -0.20 -1.23
N LEU A 28 8.64 -0.35 -0.32
CA LEU A 28 9.68 0.64 -0.02
C LEU A 28 10.46 1.10 -1.27
N PRO A 29 10.92 0.22 -2.18
CA PRO A 29 11.64 0.67 -3.36
C PRO A 29 10.80 1.57 -4.28
N PHE A 30 9.49 1.36 -4.33
CA PHE A 30 8.57 2.09 -5.20
C PHE A 30 8.15 3.42 -4.57
N THR A 31 7.78 3.39 -3.29
CA THR A 31 7.44 4.60 -2.53
C THR A 31 8.64 5.55 -2.44
N ALA A 32 9.85 5.03 -2.23
CA ALA A 32 11.08 5.83 -2.24
C ALA A 32 11.37 6.48 -3.60
N ARG A 33 11.10 5.79 -4.72
CA ARG A 33 11.26 6.36 -6.08
C ARG A 33 10.33 7.55 -6.33
N GLU A 34 9.16 7.57 -5.71
CA GLU A 34 8.21 8.69 -5.78
C GLU A 34 8.40 9.74 -4.67
N GLY A 35 9.41 9.59 -3.81
CA GLY A 35 9.64 10.49 -2.68
C GLY A 35 8.55 10.41 -1.61
N LEU A 36 7.80 9.30 -1.57
CA LEU A 36 6.72 9.08 -0.62
C LEU A 36 7.22 8.30 0.60
N ALA A 37 7.02 8.88 1.79
CA ALA A 37 7.19 8.15 3.03
C ALA A 37 5.92 7.35 3.33
N PHE A 38 6.04 6.02 3.49
CA PHE A 38 4.90 5.14 3.77
C PHE A 38 4.05 5.62 4.96
N ALA A 39 4.70 6.07 6.04
CA ALA A 39 4.04 6.58 7.24
C ALA A 39 3.27 7.91 7.01
N SER A 40 3.57 8.63 5.93
CA SER A 40 2.95 9.91 5.57
C SER A 40 1.86 9.75 4.51
N ILE A 41 1.56 8.52 4.06
CA ILE A 41 0.49 8.27 3.10
C ILE A 41 -0.86 8.52 3.78
N GLY A 42 -1.57 9.52 3.28
CA GLY A 42 -2.90 9.93 3.73
C GLY A 42 -3.90 10.02 2.57
N PRO A 43 -5.16 10.37 2.86
CA PRO A 43 -6.22 10.44 1.85
C PRO A 43 -5.94 11.41 0.69
N SER A 44 -5.12 12.44 0.93
CA SER A 44 -4.71 13.43 -0.08
C SER A 44 -3.39 13.09 -0.77
N THR A 45 -2.79 11.94 -0.49
CA THR A 45 -1.53 11.55 -1.11
C THR A 45 -1.79 11.15 -2.56
N HIS A 46 -1.17 11.90 -3.47
CA HIS A 46 -1.14 11.57 -4.89
C HIS A 46 0.07 10.68 -5.18
N ALA A 47 -0.14 9.69 -6.04
CA ALA A 47 0.87 8.75 -6.48
C ALA A 47 0.63 8.37 -7.94
N SER A 48 1.67 7.86 -8.60
CA SER A 48 1.50 7.34 -9.96
C SER A 48 0.58 6.11 -9.98
N GLU A 49 -0.03 5.85 -11.14
CA GLU A 49 -0.82 4.63 -11.35
C GLU A 49 0.04 3.37 -11.20
N GLU A 50 1.32 3.43 -11.58
CA GLU A 50 2.28 2.32 -11.42
C GLU A 50 2.41 1.92 -9.94
N LEU A 51 2.60 2.90 -9.05
CA LEU A 51 2.71 2.64 -7.62
C LEU A 51 1.40 2.12 -7.03
N VAL A 52 0.25 2.60 -7.48
CA VAL A 52 -1.06 2.08 -7.05
C VAL A 52 -1.21 0.60 -7.43
N VAL A 53 -0.87 0.23 -8.67
CA VAL A 53 -0.93 -1.16 -9.14
C VAL A 53 0.01 -2.06 -8.34
N VAL A 54 1.24 -1.62 -8.09
CA VAL A 54 2.21 -2.36 -7.28
C VAL A 54 1.73 -2.52 -5.84
N MET A 55 1.24 -1.45 -5.22
CA MET A 55 0.71 -1.47 -3.85
C MET A 55 -0.49 -2.42 -3.73
N ARG A 56 -1.41 -2.42 -4.69
CA ARG A 56 -2.55 -3.35 -4.73
C ARG A 56 -2.08 -4.81 -4.82
N LYS A 57 -1.10 -5.08 -5.70
CA LYS A 57 -0.53 -6.42 -5.88
C LYS A 57 0.15 -6.92 -4.60
N GLU A 58 1.02 -6.11 -4.01
CA GLU A 58 1.73 -6.49 -2.78
C GLU A 58 0.80 -6.61 -1.58
N ALA A 59 -0.20 -5.72 -1.46
CA ALA A 59 -1.23 -5.83 -0.43
C ALA A 59 -2.00 -7.15 -0.55
N SER A 60 -2.39 -7.53 -1.76
CA SER A 60 -3.07 -8.80 -2.01
C SER A 60 -2.19 -10.00 -1.63
N ALA A 61 -0.89 -9.94 -1.93
CA ALA A 61 0.06 -11.00 -1.59
C ALA A 61 0.32 -11.09 -0.07
N VAL A 62 0.32 -9.96 0.64
CA VAL A 62 0.54 -9.91 2.09
C VAL A 62 -0.68 -10.41 2.86
N VAL A 63 -1.89 -10.00 2.46
CA VAL A 63 -3.15 -10.41 3.10
C VAL A 63 -3.55 -11.83 2.69
N GLY A 64 -3.16 -12.27 1.50
CA GLY A 64 -3.55 -13.57 0.94
C GLY A 64 -4.93 -13.57 0.27
N MET A 65 -5.48 -12.38 -0.02
CA MET A 65 -6.76 -12.22 -0.73
C MET A 65 -6.72 -11.03 -1.68
N PRO A 66 -7.57 -10.96 -2.73
CA PRO A 66 -7.55 -9.84 -3.67
C PRO A 66 -7.92 -8.50 -3.02
N CYS A 67 -7.06 -7.49 -3.17
CA CYS A 67 -7.35 -6.12 -2.75
C CYS A 67 -8.36 -5.47 -3.73
N PRO A 68 -9.46 -4.85 -3.23
CA PRO A 68 -10.51 -4.28 -4.08
C PRO A 68 -10.18 -2.89 -4.64
N TYR A 69 -9.11 -2.24 -4.15
CA TYR A 69 -8.78 -0.83 -4.38
C TYR A 69 -7.62 -0.58 -5.32
#